data_AF-A0A4Y7TB06-F1
#
_entry.id   AF-A0A4Y7TB06-F1
#
_cell.length_a   1.000
_cell.length_b   1.000
_cell.length_c   1.000
_cell.angle_alpha   90.00
_cell.angle_beta   90.00
_cell.angle_gamma   90.00
#
_symmetry.space_group_name_H-M   'P 1'
#
loop_
_entity.id
_entity.type
_entity.pdbx_description
1 polymer ?
#
loop_
_entity_poly.entity_id
_entity_poly.type
_entity_poly.pdbx_seq_one_letter_code
_entity_poly.pdbx_strand_id
1 'polypeptide(L)'
;MADNRDSPVRRFLTGIAHGTTPFISTFILIHLSAPILANVGGSSLASSTMLLGREYYQTNFGEKALVLVPITAHILSAWLKRVSSSEPAMEPRRWQNPLSVTGYAVGFLLFPIHYLTHRAYPAQEAAPVLGVGPSELDFEFVKLGLQTWPVRSWLIYGTLTIFTTFHLSIGVGILWSTYIRPAFPKPSLPSLKIRNRLALGCIALPTLTGLFFVSKEPLMTFSSTAKRYTAALLTSSVYRIGF
;
A
#
# COMPACT_ATOMS: atom_id res chain seq x y z
N MET A 1 11.00 -19.45 21.64
CA MET A 1 11.17 -18.97 23.02
C MET A 1 10.98 -17.47 23.01
N ALA A 2 9.86 -16.97 23.53
CA ALA A 2 9.70 -15.53 23.74
C ALA A 2 10.72 -15.11 24.79
N ASP A 3 11.51 -14.08 24.47
CA ASP A 3 12.39 -13.46 25.45
C ASP A 3 11.50 -12.97 26.61
N ASN A 4 11.66 -13.55 27.80
CA ASN A 4 10.80 -13.29 28.95
C ASN A 4 10.95 -11.84 29.48
N ARG A 5 11.79 -11.04 28.82
CA ARG A 5 12.09 -9.63 29.10
C ARG A 5 11.12 -8.64 28.45
N ASP A 6 10.19 -9.07 27.58
CA ASP A 6 9.21 -8.15 27.00
C ASP A 6 8.09 -7.81 27.99
N SER A 7 7.82 -6.51 28.19
CA SER A 7 6.68 -6.05 29.00
C SER A 7 5.34 -6.54 28.42
N PRO A 8 4.29 -6.75 29.26
CA PRO A 8 2.97 -7.18 28.78
C PRO A 8 2.41 -6.28 27.67
N VAL A 9 2.62 -4.96 27.80
CA VAL A 9 2.21 -3.96 26.81
C VAL A 9 2.89 -4.22 25.46
N ARG A 10 4.21 -4.44 25.43
CA ARG A 10 4.93 -4.70 24.17
C ARG A 10 4.50 -6.01 23.51
N ARG A 11 4.23 -7.06 24.30
CA ARG A 11 3.70 -8.34 23.79
C ARG A 11 2.34 -8.13 23.14
N PHE A 12 1.44 -7.41 23.83
CA PHE A 12 0.11 -7.07 23.32
C PHE A 12 0.17 -6.29 22.00
N LEU A 13 0.95 -5.21 21.95
CA LEU A 13 1.11 -4.41 20.74
C LEU A 13 1.77 -5.21 19.59
N THR A 14 2.67 -6.13 19.91
CA THR A 14 3.26 -7.04 18.91
C THR A 14 2.22 -8.02 18.37
N GLY A 15 1.35 -8.53 19.25
CA GLY A 15 0.20 -9.36 18.88
C GLY A 15 -0.72 -8.63 17.91
N ILE A 16 -1.05 -7.36 18.17
CA ILE A 16 -1.85 -6.53 17.25
C ILE A 16 -1.14 -6.39 15.89
N ALA A 17 0.12 -5.93 15.88
CA ALA A 17 0.86 -5.72 14.63
C ALA A 17 0.96 -7.00 13.79
N HIS A 18 1.22 -8.14 14.42
CA HIS A 18 1.30 -9.43 13.73
C HIS A 18 -0.08 -9.92 13.28
N GLY A 19 -1.09 -9.82 14.15
CA GLY A 19 -2.46 -10.28 13.88
C GLY A 19 -3.16 -9.51 12.75
N THR A 20 -2.79 -8.25 12.51
CA THR A 20 -3.31 -7.47 11.37
C THR A 20 -2.61 -7.77 10.05
N THR A 21 -1.44 -8.42 10.07
CA THR A 21 -0.64 -8.66 8.86
C THR A 21 -1.35 -9.51 7.79
N PRO A 22 -2.09 -10.58 8.12
CA PRO A 22 -2.82 -11.36 7.12
C PRO A 22 -3.82 -10.50 6.31
N PHE A 23 -4.60 -9.65 6.99
CA PHE A 23 -5.55 -8.74 6.33
C PHE A 23 -4.86 -7.77 5.37
N ILE A 24 -3.78 -7.13 5.84
CA ILE A 24 -2.99 -6.20 5.04
C ILE A 24 -2.34 -6.91 3.85
N SER A 25 -1.81 -8.11 4.04
CA SER A 25 -1.14 -8.89 2.99
C SER A 25 -2.14 -9.33 1.92
N THR A 26 -3.33 -9.79 2.32
CA THR A 26 -4.41 -10.13 1.39
C THR A 26 -4.88 -8.88 0.63
N PHE A 27 -5.05 -7.75 1.31
CA PHE A 27 -5.38 -6.49 0.64
C PHE A 27 -4.31 -6.10 -0.40
N ILE A 28 -3.02 -6.12 -0.04
CA ILE A 28 -1.92 -5.80 -0.97
C ILE A 28 -1.93 -6.76 -2.17
N LEU A 29 -2.13 -8.07 -1.94
CA LEU A 29 -2.19 -9.07 -3.00
C LEU A 29 -3.30 -8.75 -4.02
N ILE A 30 -4.52 -8.50 -3.53
CA ILE A 30 -5.67 -8.16 -4.37
C ILE A 30 -5.43 -6.81 -5.06
N HIS A 31 -4.98 -5.80 -4.32
CA HIS A 31 -4.79 -4.44 -4.82
C HIS A 31 -3.72 -4.35 -5.91
N LEU A 32 -2.58 -5.03 -5.74
CA LEU A 32 -1.51 -5.05 -6.73
C LEU A 32 -1.80 -5.94 -7.94
N SER A 33 -2.79 -6.84 -7.87
CA SER A 33 -3.18 -7.66 -9.02
C SER A 33 -3.64 -6.82 -10.23
N ALA A 34 -4.36 -5.72 -9.98
CA ALA A 34 -4.87 -4.84 -11.03
C ALA A 34 -3.75 -4.17 -11.86
N PRO A 35 -2.79 -3.43 -11.26
CA PRO A 35 -1.69 -2.86 -12.03
C PRO A 35 -0.78 -3.95 -12.63
N ILE A 36 -0.61 -5.12 -12.00
CA ILE A 36 0.16 -6.23 -12.60
C ILE A 36 -0.51 -6.75 -13.87
N LEU A 37 -1.84 -6.95 -13.87
CA LEU A 37 -2.58 -7.44 -15.04
C LEU A 37 -2.65 -6.44 -16.20
N ALA A 38 -2.32 -5.17 -15.95
CA ALA A 38 -2.14 -4.18 -17.03
C ALA A 38 -1.04 -4.56 -18.04
N ASN A 39 -0.06 -5.39 -17.64
CA ASN A 39 0.95 -5.91 -18.58
C ASN A 39 0.36 -6.83 -19.67
N VAL A 40 -0.86 -7.35 -19.47
CA VAL A 40 -1.50 -8.29 -20.39
C VAL A 40 -2.66 -7.63 -21.12
N GLY A 41 -3.57 -6.99 -20.39
CA GLY A 41 -4.80 -6.43 -20.95
C GLY A 41 -4.93 -4.92 -20.83
N GLY A 42 -3.83 -4.22 -20.55
CA GLY A 42 -3.80 -2.77 -20.44
C GLY A 42 -4.70 -2.20 -19.33
N SER A 43 -5.08 -0.93 -19.45
CA SER A 43 -5.97 -0.27 -18.49
C SER A 43 -7.34 -0.95 -18.38
N SER A 44 -7.86 -1.56 -19.45
CA SER A 44 -9.18 -2.23 -19.43
C SER A 44 -9.21 -3.42 -18.46
N LEU A 45 -8.21 -4.31 -18.55
CA LEU A 45 -8.12 -5.45 -17.63
C LEU A 45 -7.78 -4.99 -16.20
N ALA A 46 -6.95 -3.96 -16.07
CA ALA A 46 -6.62 -3.37 -14.76
C ALA A 46 -7.87 -2.77 -14.09
N SER A 47 -8.68 -2.00 -14.82
CA SER A 47 -9.97 -1.46 -14.37
C SER A 47 -10.90 -2.59 -13.93
N SER A 48 -11.10 -3.61 -14.78
CA SER A 48 -11.99 -4.74 -14.48
C SER A 48 -11.55 -5.52 -13.22
N THR A 49 -10.25 -5.77 -13.10
CA THR A 49 -9.67 -6.44 -11.92
C THR A 49 -9.83 -5.61 -10.66
N MET A 50 -9.59 -4.30 -10.76
CA MET A 50 -9.76 -3.39 -9.64
C MET A 50 -11.22 -3.34 -9.19
N LEU A 51 -12.18 -3.20 -10.11
CA LEU A 51 -13.60 -3.20 -9.81
C LEU A 51 -14.02 -4.49 -9.08
N LEU A 52 -13.55 -5.66 -9.53
CA LEU A 52 -13.77 -6.92 -8.82
C LEU A 52 -13.20 -6.88 -7.38
N GLY A 53 -12.01 -6.32 -7.21
CA GLY A 53 -11.43 -6.11 -5.89
C GLY A 53 -12.29 -5.22 -4.99
N ARG A 54 -12.91 -4.17 -5.56
CA ARG A 54 -13.80 -3.26 -4.82
C ARG A 54 -15.04 -3.98 -4.29
N GLU A 55 -15.63 -4.86 -5.08
CA GLU A 55 -16.76 -5.68 -4.61
C GLU A 55 -16.36 -6.56 -3.42
N TYR A 56 -15.13 -7.06 -3.39
CA TYR A 56 -14.66 -7.92 -2.31
C TYR A 56 -14.38 -7.18 -1.00
N TYR A 57 -13.70 -6.01 -1.04
CA TYR A 57 -13.25 -5.34 0.19
C TYR A 57 -13.70 -3.89 0.36
N GLN A 58 -14.28 -3.22 -0.64
CA GLN A 58 -14.75 -1.82 -0.53
C GLN A 58 -16.25 -1.68 -0.24
N THR A 59 -16.85 -2.65 0.46
CA THR A 59 -18.20 -2.48 1.01
C THR A 59 -18.18 -1.53 2.22
N ASN A 60 -19.33 -0.97 2.59
CA ASN A 60 -19.47 -0.05 3.73
C ASN A 60 -18.85 -0.59 5.04
N PHE A 61 -18.92 -1.91 5.23
CA PHE A 61 -18.30 -2.61 6.35
C PHE A 61 -16.88 -3.11 5.99
N GLY A 62 -16.71 -3.72 4.83
CA GLY A 62 -15.46 -4.35 4.40
C GLY A 62 -14.27 -3.40 4.38
N GLU A 63 -14.45 -2.18 3.87
CA GLU A 63 -13.34 -1.23 3.77
C GLU A 63 -12.83 -0.85 5.16
N LYS A 64 -13.77 -0.63 6.09
CA LYS A 64 -13.46 -0.26 7.47
C LYS A 64 -12.83 -1.43 8.21
N ALA A 65 -13.46 -2.59 8.18
CA ALA A 65 -13.08 -3.75 8.99
C ALA A 65 -11.87 -4.52 8.46
N LEU A 66 -11.72 -4.64 7.14
CA LEU A 66 -10.70 -5.48 6.50
C LEU A 66 -9.48 -4.70 6.00
N VAL A 67 -9.61 -3.39 5.81
CA VAL A 67 -8.51 -2.55 5.28
C VAL A 67 -8.11 -1.48 6.29
N LEU A 68 -8.99 -0.54 6.62
CA LEU A 68 -8.62 0.63 7.42
C LEU A 68 -8.28 0.26 8.87
N VAL A 69 -9.13 -0.50 9.56
CA VAL A 69 -8.86 -0.92 10.95
C VAL A 69 -7.56 -1.72 11.06
N PRO A 70 -7.31 -2.77 10.23
CA PRO A 70 -6.05 -3.50 10.28
C PRO A 70 -4.83 -2.62 10.00
N ILE A 71 -4.86 -1.76 8.97
CA ILE A 71 -3.75 -0.87 8.64
C ILE A 71 -3.49 0.12 9.79
N THR A 72 -4.52 0.80 10.29
CA THR A 72 -4.40 1.76 11.38
C THR A 72 -3.90 1.08 12.65
N ALA A 73 -4.46 -0.08 13.03
CA ALA A 73 -4.00 -0.83 14.19
C ALA A 73 -2.55 -1.32 14.03
N HIS A 74 -2.14 -1.72 12.83
CA HIS A 74 -0.75 -2.09 12.53
C HIS A 74 0.21 -0.91 12.72
N ILE A 75 -0.11 0.25 12.13
CA ILE A 75 0.72 1.46 12.21
C ILE A 75 0.80 1.95 13.65
N LEU A 76 -0.35 2.09 14.33
CA LEU A 76 -0.40 2.61 15.70
C LEU A 76 0.29 1.67 16.68
N SER A 77 0.09 0.35 16.58
CA SER A 77 0.77 -0.58 17.48
C SER A 77 2.29 -0.59 17.27
N ALA A 78 2.76 -0.50 16.02
CA ALA A 78 4.18 -0.40 15.71
C ALA A 78 4.80 0.92 16.21
N TRP A 79 4.08 2.03 16.08
CA TRP A 79 4.50 3.34 16.57
C TRP A 79 4.50 3.39 18.11
N LEU A 80 3.42 2.92 18.75
CA LEU A 80 3.29 2.86 20.21
C LEU A 80 4.41 2.03 20.84
N LYS A 81 4.77 0.89 20.25
CA LYS A 81 5.91 0.07 20.70
C LYS A 81 7.22 0.84 20.74
N ARG A 82 7.44 1.79 19.83
CA ARG A 82 8.66 2.59 19.79
C ARG A 82 8.66 3.67 20.87
N VAL A 83 7.54 4.38 21.04
CA VAL A 83 7.45 5.47 22.03
C VAL A 83 7.34 4.95 23.46
N SER A 84 6.85 3.73 23.65
CA SER A 84 6.78 3.06 24.95
C SER A 84 8.07 2.31 25.32
N SER A 85 9.10 2.32 24.48
CA SER A 85 10.40 1.72 24.80
C SER A 85 11.21 2.66 25.69
N SER A 86 10.96 2.64 26.99
CA SER A 86 11.67 3.46 27.99
C SER A 86 12.83 2.74 28.69
N GLU A 87 13.03 1.44 28.46
CA GLU A 87 14.09 0.67 29.12
C GLU A 87 15.36 0.51 28.26
N PRO A 88 16.58 0.69 28.82
CA PRO A 88 17.85 0.52 28.11
C PRO A 88 18.07 -0.89 27.53
N ALA A 89 17.53 -1.93 28.16
CA ALA A 89 17.57 -3.31 27.63
C ALA A 89 16.59 -3.54 26.46
N MET A 90 15.73 -2.56 26.19
CA MET A 90 14.62 -2.63 25.23
C MET A 90 14.70 -1.52 24.19
N GLU A 91 15.92 -1.09 23.84
CA GLU A 91 16.14 -0.03 22.86
C GLU A 91 15.32 -0.29 21.58
N PRO A 92 14.54 0.69 21.13
CA PRO A 92 13.78 0.54 19.92
C PRO A 92 14.75 0.38 18.75
N ARG A 93 14.37 -0.47 17.79
CA ARG A 93 15.17 -0.73 16.59
C ARG A 93 15.61 0.59 15.96
N ARG A 94 16.90 0.72 15.61
CA ARG A 94 17.46 1.93 14.99
C ARG A 94 16.56 2.47 13.89
N TRP A 95 16.35 3.79 13.86
CA TRP A 95 15.48 4.46 12.89
C TRP A 95 15.87 4.18 11.44
N GLN A 96 17.17 3.99 11.18
CA GLN A 96 17.74 3.65 9.88
C GLN A 96 17.49 2.20 9.44
N ASN A 97 16.85 1.36 10.27
CA ASN A 97 16.56 0.01 9.87
C ASN A 97 15.55 -0.01 8.70
N PRO A 98 15.78 -0.80 7.63
CA PRO A 98 14.89 -0.83 6.48
C PRO A 98 13.42 -1.09 6.80
N LEU A 99 13.09 -1.92 7.79
CA LEU A 99 11.70 -2.13 8.20
C LEU A 99 11.08 -0.86 8.78
N SER A 100 11.84 -0.11 9.57
CA SER A 100 11.38 1.15 10.17
C SER A 100 11.27 2.25 9.13
N VAL A 101 12.28 2.45 8.28
CA VAL A 101 12.25 3.45 7.21
C VAL A 101 11.06 3.22 6.28
N THR A 102 10.91 2.00 5.77
CA THR A 102 9.79 1.66 4.88
C THR A 102 8.44 1.76 5.60
N GLY A 103 8.36 1.32 6.87
CA GLY A 103 7.13 1.40 7.66
C GLY A 103 6.66 2.83 7.92
N TYR A 104 7.58 3.73 8.28
CA TYR A 104 7.25 5.15 8.48
C TYR A 104 6.86 5.84 7.17
N ALA A 105 7.67 5.65 6.13
CA ALA A 105 7.41 6.26 4.84
C ALA A 105 6.08 5.76 4.23
N VAL A 106 5.77 4.46 4.33
CA VAL A 106 4.47 3.95 3.88
C VAL A 106 3.35 4.44 4.80
N GLY A 107 3.43 4.15 6.11
CA GLY A 107 2.33 4.36 7.03
C GLY A 107 1.92 5.81 7.27
N PHE A 108 2.87 6.74 7.28
CA PHE A 108 2.62 8.14 7.65
C PHE A 108 2.72 9.13 6.48
N LEU A 109 3.21 8.70 5.31
CA LEU A 109 3.38 9.59 4.17
C LEU A 109 2.71 9.04 2.91
N LEU A 110 3.20 7.92 2.37
CA LEU A 110 2.79 7.43 1.05
C LEU A 110 1.38 6.85 1.06
N PHE A 111 1.00 6.08 2.09
CA PHE A 111 -0.36 5.53 2.22
C PHE A 111 -1.42 6.63 2.39
N PRO A 112 -1.27 7.61 3.31
CA PRO A 112 -2.21 8.72 3.39
C PRO A 112 -2.36 9.50 2.08
N ILE A 113 -1.25 9.80 1.39
CA ILE A 113 -1.29 10.47 0.08
C ILE A 113 -2.08 9.63 -0.94
N HIS A 114 -1.79 8.33 -1.03
CA HIS A 114 -2.46 7.43 -1.97
C HIS A 114 -3.95 7.28 -1.64
N TYR A 115 -4.30 7.02 -0.38
CA TYR A 115 -5.69 6.88 0.08
C TYR A 115 -6.48 8.16 -0.18
N LEU A 116 -5.94 9.33 0.17
CA LEU A 116 -6.62 10.59 -0.07
C LEU A 116 -6.83 10.84 -1.58
N THR A 117 -5.81 10.59 -2.40
CA THR A 117 -5.86 10.84 -3.85
C THR A 117 -6.78 9.89 -4.59
N HIS A 118 -6.80 8.60 -4.22
CA HIS A 118 -7.54 7.55 -4.95
C HIS A 118 -8.82 7.08 -4.29
N ARG A 119 -9.14 7.57 -3.09
CA ARG A 119 -10.36 7.19 -2.38
C ARG A 119 -11.13 8.38 -1.84
N ALA A 120 -10.49 9.26 -1.07
CA ALA A 120 -11.21 10.32 -0.36
C ALA A 120 -11.56 11.53 -1.24
N TYR A 121 -10.60 12.05 -2.02
CA TYR A 121 -10.82 13.24 -2.85
C TYR A 121 -11.78 13.00 -4.02
N PRO A 122 -11.69 11.89 -4.77
CA PRO A 122 -12.66 11.63 -5.83
C PRO A 122 -14.10 11.47 -5.32
N ALA A 123 -14.29 11.04 -4.06
CA ALA A 123 -15.60 10.86 -3.44
C ALA A 123 -16.21 12.17 -2.89
N GLN A 124 -15.57 13.33 -3.08
CA GLN A 124 -16.11 14.60 -2.62
C GLN A 124 -17.29 15.05 -3.49
N GLU A 125 -18.45 15.23 -2.86
CA GLU A 125 -19.69 15.69 -3.53
C GLU A 125 -19.64 17.17 -3.96
N ALA A 126 -18.74 17.95 -3.37
CA ALA A 126 -18.62 19.37 -3.69
C ALA A 126 -18.08 19.60 -5.12
N ALA A 127 -18.57 20.67 -5.77
CA ALA A 127 -17.97 21.15 -7.00
C ALA A 127 -16.49 21.55 -6.76
N PRO A 128 -15.58 21.31 -7.71
CA PRO A 128 -15.81 20.80 -9.07
C PRO A 128 -15.65 19.28 -9.24
N VAL A 129 -15.46 18.51 -8.16
CA VAL A 129 -15.29 17.04 -8.24
C VAL A 129 -16.61 16.34 -8.50
N LEU A 130 -17.68 16.77 -7.82
CA LEU A 130 -19.04 16.22 -7.98
C LEU A 130 -19.06 14.68 -7.88
N GLY A 131 -18.43 14.12 -6.84
CA GLY A 131 -18.48 12.70 -6.47
C GLY A 131 -18.27 11.72 -7.62
N VAL A 132 -17.04 11.29 -7.89
CA VAL A 132 -16.76 10.21 -8.86
C VAL A 132 -17.11 8.87 -8.22
N GLY A 133 -18.18 8.26 -8.72
CA GLY A 133 -18.68 6.99 -8.19
C GLY A 133 -17.67 5.83 -8.30
N PRO A 134 -17.81 4.76 -7.50
CA PRO A 134 -16.91 3.61 -7.55
C PRO A 134 -16.87 2.90 -8.91
N SER A 135 -17.91 3.00 -9.72
CA SER A 135 -17.94 2.48 -11.10
C SER A 135 -17.25 3.40 -12.11
N GLU A 136 -17.17 4.71 -11.81
CA GLU A 136 -16.51 5.69 -12.66
C GLU A 136 -15.00 5.73 -12.38
N LEU A 137 -14.59 5.67 -11.11
CA LEU A 137 -13.20 5.84 -10.72
C LEU A 137 -12.33 4.64 -11.12
N ASP A 138 -11.78 4.59 -12.32
CA ASP A 138 -11.07 3.44 -12.87
C ASP A 138 -9.58 3.72 -13.20
N PHE A 139 -8.92 2.87 -14.00
CA PHE A 139 -7.54 3.13 -14.41
C PHE A 139 -7.39 4.32 -15.37
N GLU A 140 -8.47 4.90 -15.92
CA GLU A 140 -8.39 6.17 -16.64
C GLU A 140 -8.03 7.32 -15.69
N PHE A 141 -8.44 7.27 -14.42
CA PHE A 141 -8.01 8.24 -13.40
C PHE A 141 -6.49 8.16 -13.17
N VAL A 142 -5.96 6.94 -13.06
CA VAL A 142 -4.51 6.69 -12.89
C VAL A 142 -3.74 7.15 -14.13
N LYS A 143 -4.25 6.81 -15.32
CA LYS A 143 -3.69 7.19 -16.62
C LYS A 143 -3.62 8.71 -16.77
N LEU A 144 -4.69 9.43 -16.43
CA LEU A 144 -4.72 10.90 -16.48
C LEU A 144 -3.64 11.51 -15.59
N GLY A 145 -3.47 11.00 -14.37
CA GLY A 145 -2.42 11.44 -13.46
C GLY A 145 -1.00 11.16 -14.00
N LEU A 146 -0.78 9.97 -14.60
CA LEU A 146 0.50 9.59 -15.21
C LEU A 146 0.86 10.44 -16.42
N GLN A 147 -0.12 10.86 -17.22
CA GLN A 147 0.11 11.66 -18.43
C GLN A 147 0.22 13.16 -18.14
N THR A 148 -0.57 13.67 -17.20
CA THR A 148 -0.59 15.09 -16.86
C THR A 148 0.56 15.48 -15.92
N TRP A 149 0.90 14.62 -14.94
CA TRP A 149 1.99 14.85 -13.99
C TRP A 149 2.91 13.63 -13.89
N PRO A 150 3.66 13.29 -14.98
CA PRO A 150 4.41 12.06 -15.07
C PRO A 150 5.41 11.89 -13.92
N VAL A 151 6.25 12.89 -13.66
CA VAL A 151 7.27 12.81 -12.62
C VAL A 151 6.65 12.54 -11.25
N ARG A 152 5.59 13.26 -10.89
CA ARG A 152 4.96 13.14 -9.56
C ARG A 152 4.27 11.80 -9.38
N SER A 153 3.49 11.40 -10.38
CA SER A 153 2.80 10.11 -10.37
C SER A 153 3.79 8.95 -10.31
N TRP A 154 4.87 8.99 -11.10
CA TRP A 154 5.93 7.98 -11.05
C TRP A 154 6.65 7.95 -9.71
N LEU A 155 6.97 9.10 -9.12
CA LEU A 155 7.60 9.16 -7.80
C LEU A 155 6.71 8.56 -6.72
N ILE A 156 5.42 8.93 -6.66
CA ILE A 156 4.49 8.43 -5.65
C ILE A 156 4.25 6.93 -5.83
N TYR A 157 3.84 6.49 -7.02
CA TYR A 157 3.54 5.07 -7.28
C TYR A 157 4.79 4.20 -7.18
N GLY A 158 5.91 4.67 -7.74
CA GLY A 158 7.21 4.01 -7.66
C GLY A 158 7.66 3.79 -6.22
N THR A 159 7.69 4.87 -5.45
CA THR A 159 8.16 4.81 -4.05
C THR A 159 7.22 3.99 -3.19
N LEU A 160 5.89 4.18 -3.30
CA LEU A 160 4.91 3.39 -2.56
C LEU A 160 5.04 1.90 -2.86
N THR A 161 5.14 1.52 -4.14
CA THR A 161 5.27 0.12 -4.56
C THR A 161 6.55 -0.50 -4.02
N ILE A 162 7.70 0.16 -4.21
CA ILE A 162 9.00 -0.35 -3.79
C ILE A 162 9.05 -0.48 -2.26
N PHE A 163 8.64 0.55 -1.53
CA PHE A 163 8.73 0.55 -0.06
C PHE A 163 7.77 -0.45 0.56
N THR A 164 6.54 -0.56 0.05
CA THR A 164 5.57 -1.57 0.51
C THR A 164 6.09 -2.98 0.27
N THR A 165 6.68 -3.23 -0.91
CA THR A 165 7.24 -4.53 -1.27
C THR A 165 8.41 -4.92 -0.36
N PHE A 166 9.32 -3.99 -0.06
CA PHE A 166 10.40 -4.22 0.89
C PHE A 166 9.89 -4.41 2.33
N HIS A 167 8.89 -3.63 2.75
CA HIS A 167 8.31 -3.77 4.08
C HIS A 167 7.70 -5.16 4.26
N LEU A 168 6.94 -5.61 3.25
CA LEU A 168 6.35 -6.94 3.18
C LEU A 168 7.42 -8.04 3.22
N SER A 169 8.47 -7.95 2.38
CA SER A 169 9.51 -9.00 2.30
C SER A 169 10.26 -9.21 3.62
N ILE A 170 10.51 -8.13 4.36
CA ILE A 170 11.14 -8.18 5.69
C ILE A 170 10.14 -8.70 6.72
N GLY A 171 8.90 -8.21 6.70
CA GLY A 171 7.81 -8.62 7.59
C GLY A 171 7.52 -10.12 7.52
N VAL A 172 7.46 -10.69 6.31
CA VAL A 172 7.31 -12.14 6.09
C VAL A 172 8.41 -12.93 6.79
N GLY A 173 9.66 -12.47 6.72
CA GLY A 173 10.78 -13.12 7.41
C GLY A 173 10.63 -13.12 8.94
N ILE A 174 10.06 -12.05 9.50
CA ILE A 174 9.78 -11.94 10.94
C ILE A 174 8.67 -12.89 11.34
N LEU A 175 7.53 -12.87 10.64
CA LEU A 175 6.40 -13.74 10.94
C LEU A 175 6.77 -15.22 10.80
N TRP A 176 7.50 -15.58 9.73
CA TRP A 176 7.99 -16.94 9.56
C TRP A 176 8.86 -17.40 10.72
N SER A 177 9.83 -16.57 11.12
CA SER A 177 10.75 -16.90 12.22
C SER A 177 10.02 -17.01 13.57
N THR A 178 8.95 -16.24 13.75
CA THR A 178 8.19 -16.16 15.00
C THR A 178 7.19 -17.31 15.13
N TYR A 179 6.43 -17.62 14.07
CA TYR A 179 5.27 -18.51 14.15
C TYR A 179 5.44 -19.82 13.39
N ILE A 180 6.12 -19.81 12.25
CA ILE A 180 6.18 -20.98 11.37
C ILE A 180 7.40 -21.85 11.67
N ARG A 181 8.59 -21.24 11.75
CA ARG A 181 9.85 -21.96 11.99
C ARG A 181 9.85 -22.81 13.28
N PRO A 182 9.26 -22.37 14.41
CA PRO A 182 9.20 -23.21 15.61
C PRO A 182 8.33 -24.46 15.44
N ALA A 183 7.26 -24.38 14.63
CA ALA A 183 6.38 -25.51 14.32
C ALA A 183 6.94 -26.40 13.20
N PHE A 184 7.68 -25.81 12.25
CA PHE A 184 8.25 -26.47 11.09
C PHE A 184 9.73 -26.10 10.93
N PRO A 185 10.65 -26.82 11.61
CA PRO A 185 12.09 -26.49 11.59
C PRO A 185 12.73 -26.60 10.19
N LYS A 186 12.10 -27.37 9.29
CA LYS A 186 12.38 -27.47 7.86
C LYS A 186 11.04 -27.22 7.14
N PRO A 187 10.94 -26.34 6.14
CA PRO A 187 12.01 -25.65 5.38
C PRO A 187 12.44 -24.30 5.97
N SER A 188 13.64 -23.84 5.58
CA SER A 188 14.07 -22.46 5.84
C SER A 188 13.62 -21.53 4.72
N LEU A 189 13.16 -20.32 5.06
CA LEU A 189 13.00 -19.27 4.04
C LEU A 189 14.34 -18.93 3.37
N PRO A 190 14.31 -18.48 2.10
CA PRO A 190 15.50 -17.94 1.44
C PRO A 190 16.13 -16.79 2.23
N SER A 191 17.40 -16.51 1.98
CA SER A 191 18.11 -15.39 2.58
C SER A 191 17.40 -14.06 2.30
N LEU A 192 17.58 -13.06 3.17
CA LEU A 192 16.94 -11.74 2.97
C LEU A 192 17.27 -11.12 1.60
N LYS A 193 18.51 -11.30 1.11
CA LYS A 193 18.93 -10.82 -0.22
C LYS A 193 18.09 -11.47 -1.33
N ILE A 194 17.87 -12.78 -1.26
CA ILE A 194 17.07 -13.52 -2.24
C ILE A 194 15.60 -13.10 -2.12
N ARG A 195 15.04 -13.04 -0.91
CA ARG A 195 13.66 -12.60 -0.70
C ARG A 195 13.41 -11.20 -1.26
N ASN A 196 14.33 -10.27 -1.06
CA ASN A 196 14.21 -8.91 -1.60
C ASN A 196 14.28 -8.91 -3.13
N ARG A 197 15.16 -9.71 -3.74
CA ARG A 197 15.20 -9.86 -5.20
C ARG A 197 13.90 -10.45 -5.75
N LEU A 198 13.35 -11.46 -5.09
CA LEU A 198 12.07 -12.05 -5.47
C LEU A 198 10.92 -11.05 -5.30
N ALA A 199 10.86 -10.32 -4.19
CA ALA A 199 9.84 -9.32 -3.97
C ALA A 199 9.91 -8.20 -5.02
N LEU A 200 11.11 -7.69 -5.31
CA LEU A 200 11.30 -6.70 -6.37
C LEU A 200 10.96 -7.25 -7.76
N GLY A 201 11.43 -8.45 -8.11
CA GLY A 201 11.25 -9.04 -9.44
C GLY A 201 9.85 -9.56 -9.72
N CYS A 202 9.15 -10.06 -8.70
CA CYS A 202 7.85 -10.71 -8.86
C CYS A 202 6.66 -9.82 -8.44
N ILE A 203 6.90 -8.73 -7.69
CA ILE A 203 5.83 -7.83 -7.24
C ILE A 203 6.07 -6.42 -7.76
N ALA A 204 7.18 -5.79 -7.37
CA ALA A 204 7.40 -4.38 -7.69
C ALA A 204 7.57 -4.17 -9.21
N LEU A 205 8.42 -4.97 -9.86
CA LEU A 205 8.70 -4.82 -11.29
C LEU A 205 7.43 -5.02 -12.14
N PRO A 206 6.64 -6.11 -12.01
CA PRO A 206 5.40 -6.26 -12.76
C PRO A 206 4.38 -5.15 -12.49
N THR A 207 4.29 -4.67 -11.25
CA THR A 207 3.42 -3.52 -10.92
C THR A 207 3.85 -2.27 -11.70
N LEU A 208 5.14 -1.95 -11.68
CA LEU A 208 5.68 -0.74 -12.33
C LEU A 208 5.65 -0.84 -13.86
N THR A 209 5.91 -2.01 -14.43
CA THR A 209 5.80 -2.22 -15.89
C THR A 209 4.34 -2.14 -16.34
N GLY A 210 3.40 -2.60 -15.51
CA GLY A 210 1.97 -2.44 -15.79
C GLY A 210 1.54 -0.98 -15.80
N LEU A 211 1.98 -0.18 -14.81
CA LEU A 211 1.77 1.27 -14.82
C LEU A 211 2.45 1.95 -16.01
N PHE A 212 3.60 1.44 -16.46
CA PHE A 212 4.25 1.93 -17.67
C PHE A 212 3.35 1.72 -18.90
N PHE A 213 2.79 0.52 -19.10
CA PHE A 213 1.85 0.28 -20.21
C PHE A 213 0.62 1.18 -20.12
N VAL A 214 -0.01 1.29 -18.94
CA VAL A 214 -1.14 2.20 -18.72
C VAL A 214 -0.79 3.64 -19.12
N SER A 215 0.42 4.11 -18.78
CA SER A 215 0.84 5.48 -19.11
C SER A 215 0.95 5.77 -20.61
N LYS A 216 1.11 4.72 -21.44
CA LYS A 216 1.30 4.82 -22.90
C LYS A 216 0.00 4.71 -23.69
N GLU A 217 -1.08 4.27 -23.07
CA GLU A 217 -2.38 4.16 -23.73
C GLU A 217 -3.03 5.53 -23.92
N PRO A 218 -3.86 5.73 -24.95
CA PRO A 218 -4.69 6.93 -25.06
C PRO A 218 -5.68 7.03 -23.90
N LEU A 219 -6.04 8.26 -23.51
CA LEU A 219 -7.12 8.51 -22.55
C LEU A 219 -8.47 8.21 -23.21
N MET A 220 -9.23 7.32 -22.59
CA MET A 220 -10.55 6.87 -23.04
C MET A 220 -11.65 7.33 -22.09
N THR A 221 -11.55 8.57 -21.61
CA THR A 221 -12.53 9.20 -20.72
C THR A 221 -13.19 10.41 -21.40
N PHE A 222 -14.46 10.66 -21.09
CA PHE A 222 -15.13 11.88 -21.50
C PHE A 222 -14.42 13.11 -20.92
N SER A 223 -14.46 14.22 -21.66
CA SER A 223 -13.82 15.48 -21.25
C SER A 223 -14.42 16.04 -19.96
N SER A 224 -15.72 15.83 -19.71
CA SER A 224 -16.39 16.19 -18.46
C SER A 224 -15.85 15.38 -17.26
N THR A 225 -15.70 14.07 -17.43
CA THR A 225 -15.12 13.19 -16.40
C THR A 225 -13.65 13.50 -16.16
N ALA A 226 -12.87 13.76 -17.21
CA ALA A 226 -11.47 14.17 -17.09
C ALA A 226 -11.31 15.46 -16.26
N LYS A 227 -12.20 16.45 -16.44
CA LYS A 227 -12.20 17.67 -15.60
C LYS A 227 -12.45 17.37 -14.12
N ARG A 228 -13.37 16.46 -13.81
CA ARG A 228 -13.64 16.00 -12.43
C ARG A 228 -12.44 15.25 -11.84
N TYR A 229 -11.77 14.41 -12.64
CA TYR A 229 -10.54 13.72 -12.22
C TYR A 229 -9.40 14.70 -11.94
N THR A 230 -9.19 15.67 -12.83
CA THR A 230 -8.23 16.75 -12.65
C THR A 230 -8.53 17.52 -11.37
N ALA A 231 -9.78 17.88 -11.11
CA ALA A 231 -10.19 18.54 -9.88
C ALA A 231 -9.86 17.72 -8.62
N ALA A 232 -10.14 16.42 -8.63
CA ALA A 232 -9.84 15.53 -7.52
C ALA A 232 -8.32 15.40 -7.28
N LEU A 233 -7.53 15.21 -8.34
CA LEU A 233 -6.06 15.19 -8.26
C LEU A 233 -5.52 16.50 -7.69
N LEU A 234 -6.00 17.64 -8.20
CA LEU A 234 -5.63 18.97 -7.73
C LEU A 234 -6.14 19.27 -6.32
N THR A 235 -6.91 18.42 -5.67
CA THR A 235 -7.20 18.57 -4.23
C THR A 235 -5.98 18.19 -3.37
N SER A 236 -5.14 17.30 -3.87
CA SER A 236 -3.87 16.93 -3.24
C SER A 236 -2.82 18.01 -3.46
N SER A 237 -2.15 18.45 -2.38
CA SER A 237 -1.02 19.39 -2.45
C SER A 237 0.10 18.87 -3.35
N VAL A 238 0.27 17.55 -3.45
CA VAL A 238 1.29 16.92 -4.29
C VAL A 238 1.09 17.27 -5.76
N TYR A 239 -0.15 17.38 -6.24
CA TYR A 239 -0.44 17.72 -7.64
C TYR A 239 -0.60 19.23 -7.88
N ARG A 240 -0.76 20.05 -6.83
CA ARG A 240 -0.87 21.52 -6.93
C ARG A 240 0.44 22.25 -7.18
N ILE A 241 1.53 21.80 -6.56
CA ILE A 241 2.80 22.54 -6.56
C ILE A 241 3.43 22.45 -7.95
N GLY A 242 3.49 23.55 -8.71
CA GLY A 242 4.02 23.61 -10.07
C GLY A 242 5.55 23.49 -10.16
N PHE A 243 6.01 22.82 -11.22
CA PHE A 243 7.26 23.11 -11.92
C PHE A 243 6.89 23.20 -13.40
#